data_AF-A0A9E5YW72-F1
#
_entry.id   AF-A0A9E5YW72-F1
#
_cell.length_a   1.000
_cell.length_b   1.000
_cell.length_c   1.000
_cell.angle_alpha   90.00
_cell.angle_beta   90.00
_cell.angle_gamma   90.00
#
_symmetry.space_group_name_H-M   'P 1'
#
loop_
_entity.id
_entity.type
_entity.pdbx_description
1 polymer ?
#
loop_
_entity_poly.entity_id
_entity_poly.type
_entity_poly.pdbx_seq_one_letter_code
_entity_poly.pdbx_strand_id
1 'polypeptide(L)'
;MTVEQQSPETSSIPASDSLAAFHEALHRTQMASEVRAWAGLGIGALALAGVLALLLAVSRIPGIEDTFPWPLGFFQKGLVIHVVFSFVVWFLAIFGVLASAATAKAVHGTDLKLAALGRPGIILAYIGSLLMAIPGFMDRGEASLNNYIPVIIDPLYYAGLLIFAVALVLVVIRLVANVAGSRPIAGPFMDTALAGSIILIIAF
;
A
#
# COMPACT_ATOMS: atom_id res chain seq x y z
N MET A 1 29.89 12.84 49.49
CA MET A 1 29.76 13.59 48.23
C MET A 1 29.28 12.61 47.17
N THR A 2 27.97 12.36 47.13
CA THR A 2 27.33 11.46 46.18
C THR A 2 26.93 12.28 44.97
N VAL A 3 27.59 12.06 43.84
CA VAL A 3 27.26 12.68 42.56
C VAL A 3 26.02 11.98 42.02
N GLU A 4 24.88 12.67 42.08
CA GLU A 4 23.64 12.25 41.46
C GLU A 4 23.83 12.30 39.94
N GLN A 5 23.94 11.12 39.30
CA GLN A 5 24.00 11.01 37.85
C GLN A 5 22.63 11.35 37.28
N GLN A 6 22.50 12.56 36.77
CA GLN A 6 21.35 13.02 36.00
C GLN A 6 21.24 12.15 34.74
N SER A 7 20.18 11.36 34.64
CA SER A 7 19.89 10.57 33.44
C SER A 7 19.67 11.52 32.25
N PRO A 8 20.05 11.12 31.03
CA PRO A 8 19.82 11.95 29.86
C PRO A 8 18.30 12.06 29.66
N GLU A 9 17.75 13.26 29.89
CA GLU A 9 16.41 13.60 29.43
C GLU A 9 16.37 13.34 27.92
N THR A 10 15.64 12.29 27.54
CA THR A 10 15.23 12.11 26.15
C THR A 10 14.29 13.27 25.84
N SER A 11 14.84 14.36 25.31
CA SER A 11 14.10 15.49 24.76
C SER A 11 13.14 14.94 23.69
N SER A 12 11.93 14.60 24.11
CA SER A 12 10.86 14.21 23.20
C SER A 12 10.48 15.44 22.40
N ILE A 13 10.83 15.42 21.11
CA ILE A 13 10.40 16.46 20.18
C ILE A 13 8.85 16.52 20.26
N PRO A 14 8.25 17.69 20.51
CA PRO A 14 6.81 17.85 20.54
C PRO A 14 6.16 17.30 19.26
N ALA A 15 5.00 16.65 19.38
CA ALA A 15 4.29 16.08 18.22
C ALA A 15 3.97 17.15 17.15
N SER A 16 3.71 18.39 17.56
CA SER A 16 3.53 19.56 16.66
C SER A 16 4.72 19.79 15.74
N ASP A 17 5.92 19.65 16.28
CA ASP A 17 7.16 19.96 15.57
C ASP A 17 7.49 18.85 14.57
N SER A 18 7.15 17.61 14.91
CA SER A 18 7.25 16.46 14.00
C SER A 18 6.30 16.56 12.80
N LEU A 19 5.08 17.04 13.03
CA LEU A 19 4.08 17.23 11.98
C LEU A 19 4.46 18.38 11.04
N ALA A 20 4.93 19.49 11.60
CA ALA A 20 5.41 20.64 10.83
C ALA A 20 6.61 20.25 9.95
N ALA A 21 7.61 19.55 10.51
CA ALA A 21 8.76 19.06 9.77
C ALA A 21 8.38 18.08 8.66
N PHE A 22 7.38 17.23 8.90
CA PHE A 22 6.84 16.32 7.89
C PHE A 22 6.14 17.06 6.74
N HIS A 23 5.27 18.01 7.08
CA HIS A 23 4.57 18.85 6.11
C HIS A 23 5.57 19.62 5.23
N GLU A 24 6.58 20.22 5.84
CA GLU A 24 7.64 20.92 5.14
C GLU A 24 8.42 19.99 4.19
N ALA A 25 8.77 18.77 4.63
CA ALA A 25 9.46 17.79 3.80
C ALA A 25 8.65 17.39 2.56
N LEU A 26 7.33 17.18 2.72
CA LEU A 26 6.44 16.86 1.59
C LEU A 26 6.29 18.03 0.62
N HIS A 27 6.20 19.27 1.12
CA HIS A 27 6.09 20.46 0.29
C HIS A 27 7.37 20.73 -0.49
N ARG A 28 8.54 20.63 0.17
CA ARG A 28 9.85 20.79 -0.46
C ARG A 28 10.07 19.81 -1.61
N THR A 29 9.65 18.56 -1.43
CA THR A 29 9.85 17.48 -2.42
C THR A 29 8.69 17.33 -3.41
N GLN A 30 7.61 18.12 -3.26
CA GLN A 30 6.37 18.02 -4.02
C GLN A 30 5.70 16.63 -3.96
N MET A 31 6.00 15.82 -2.94
CA MET A 31 5.51 14.44 -2.79
C MET A 31 4.14 14.33 -2.13
N ALA A 32 3.52 15.45 -1.74
CA ALA A 32 2.19 15.45 -1.11
C ALA A 32 1.11 14.82 -2.01
N SER A 33 1.18 15.05 -3.32
CA SER A 33 0.23 14.44 -4.28
C SER A 33 0.39 12.93 -4.36
N GLU A 34 1.63 12.42 -4.30
CA GLU A 34 1.92 11.00 -4.33
C GLU A 34 1.42 10.27 -3.08
N VAL A 35 1.69 10.85 -1.90
CA VAL A 35 1.17 10.33 -0.63
C VAL A 35 -0.36 10.28 -0.64
N ARG A 36 -1.01 11.34 -1.14
CA ARG A 36 -2.47 11.37 -1.27
C ARG A 36 -3.00 10.33 -2.27
N ALA A 37 -2.29 10.07 -3.36
CA ALA A 37 -2.68 9.06 -4.33
C ALA A 37 -2.60 7.64 -3.75
N TRP A 38 -1.51 7.30 -3.06
CA TRP A 38 -1.39 6.01 -2.36
C TRP A 38 -2.45 5.84 -1.26
N ALA A 39 -2.70 6.88 -0.47
CA ALA A 39 -3.76 6.87 0.53
C ALA A 39 -5.14 6.70 -0.13
N GLY A 40 -5.40 7.39 -1.24
CA GLY A 40 -6.63 7.28 -2.02
C GLY A 40 -6.84 5.87 -2.58
N LEU A 41 -5.78 5.21 -3.06
CA LEU A 41 -5.83 3.81 -3.49
C LEU A 41 -6.22 2.88 -2.34
N GLY A 42 -5.58 3.03 -1.18
CA GLY A 42 -5.88 2.22 0.00
C GLY A 42 -7.31 2.42 0.52
N ILE A 43 -7.78 3.68 0.59
CA ILE A 43 -9.15 4.01 0.99
C ILE A 43 -10.15 3.44 -0.02
N GLY A 44 -9.91 3.62 -1.32
CA GLY A 44 -10.74 3.06 -2.38
C GLY A 44 -10.81 1.54 -2.32
N ALA A 45 -9.68 0.89 -1.99
CA ALA A 45 -9.63 -0.55 -1.86
C ALA A 45 -10.44 -1.06 -0.67
N LEU A 46 -10.34 -0.41 0.50
CA LEU A 46 -11.18 -0.73 1.65
C LEU A 46 -12.67 -0.47 1.39
N ALA A 47 -13.00 0.63 0.69
CA ALA A 47 -14.38 0.93 0.35
C ALA A 47 -14.99 -0.17 -0.53
N LEU A 48 -14.28 -0.58 -1.59
CA LEU A 48 -14.70 -1.68 -2.46
C LEU A 48 -14.83 -3.00 -1.69
N ALA A 49 -13.83 -3.35 -0.88
CA ALA A 49 -13.86 -4.56 -0.07
C ALA A 49 -15.00 -4.53 0.96
N GLY A 50 -15.29 -3.39 1.56
CA GLY A 50 -16.39 -3.21 2.52
C GLY A 50 -17.76 -3.39 1.87
N VAL A 51 -17.97 -2.84 0.68
CA VAL A 51 -19.20 -3.09 -0.11
C VAL A 51 -19.34 -4.57 -0.43
N LEU A 52 -18.27 -5.22 -0.89
CA LEU A 52 -18.29 -6.66 -1.14
C LEU A 52 -18.55 -7.47 0.13
N ALA A 53 -18.02 -7.08 1.29
CA ALA A 53 -18.29 -7.76 2.55
C ALA A 53 -19.79 -7.79 2.88
N LEU A 54 -20.49 -6.67 2.69
CA LEU A 54 -21.93 -6.58 2.89
C LEU A 54 -22.68 -7.46 1.89
N LEU A 55 -22.34 -7.38 0.60
CA LEU A 55 -23.00 -8.17 -0.44
C LEU A 55 -22.75 -9.68 -0.25
N LEU A 56 -21.54 -10.07 0.15
CA LEU A 56 -21.20 -11.46 0.47
C LEU A 56 -22.01 -11.97 1.66
N ALA A 57 -22.17 -11.15 2.72
CA ALA A 57 -23.02 -11.51 3.85
C ALA A 57 -24.48 -11.73 3.42
N VAL A 58 -25.01 -10.84 2.58
CA VAL A 58 -26.38 -10.95 2.04
C VAL A 58 -26.55 -12.20 1.17
N SER A 59 -25.58 -12.53 0.32
CA SER A 59 -25.63 -13.73 -0.54
C SER A 59 -25.62 -15.05 0.23
N ARG A 60 -25.43 -15.01 1.55
CA ARG A 60 -25.43 -16.19 2.43
C ARG A 60 -26.68 -16.28 3.31
N ILE A 61 -27.61 -15.33 3.22
CA ILE A 61 -28.88 -15.39 3.92
C ILE A 61 -29.78 -16.43 3.22
N PRO A 62 -30.27 -17.47 3.94
CA PRO A 62 -31.15 -18.48 3.37
C PRO A 62 -32.40 -17.87 2.72
N GLY A 63 -32.72 -18.27 1.49
CA GLY A 63 -33.90 -17.81 0.75
C GLY A 63 -33.70 -16.52 -0.06
N ILE A 64 -32.53 -15.88 0.03
CA ILE A 64 -32.18 -14.76 -0.87
C ILE A 64 -31.66 -15.26 -2.23
N GLU A 65 -31.23 -16.53 -2.33
CA GLU A 65 -30.74 -17.12 -3.57
C GLU A 65 -31.71 -16.96 -4.76
N ASP A 66 -33.03 -17.02 -4.51
CA ASP A 66 -34.07 -16.93 -5.55
C ASP A 66 -34.60 -15.50 -5.78
N THR A 67 -34.24 -14.55 -4.90
CA THR A 67 -34.80 -13.18 -4.92
C THR A 67 -33.93 -12.20 -5.69
N PHE A 68 -32.64 -12.47 -5.81
CA PHE A 68 -31.67 -11.57 -6.45
C PHE A 68 -30.88 -12.30 -7.55
N PRO A 69 -30.71 -11.73 -8.75
CA PRO A 69 -29.98 -12.36 -9.85
C PRO A 69 -28.46 -12.27 -9.60
N TRP A 70 -27.96 -13.10 -8.69
CA TRP A 70 -26.55 -13.14 -8.35
C TRP A 70 -25.70 -13.54 -9.57
N PRO A 71 -24.57 -12.87 -9.82
CA PRO A 71 -23.60 -13.33 -10.82
C PRO A 71 -23.13 -14.76 -10.55
N LEU A 72 -22.78 -15.49 -11.61
CA LEU A 72 -22.21 -16.84 -11.49
C LEU A 72 -20.92 -16.79 -10.66
N GLY A 73 -20.83 -17.68 -9.67
CA GLY A 73 -19.69 -17.71 -8.76
C GLY A 73 -19.48 -16.41 -7.96
N PHE A 74 -20.51 -15.57 -7.81
CA PHE A 74 -20.45 -14.28 -7.12
C PHE A 74 -19.78 -14.41 -5.76
N PHE A 75 -20.18 -15.40 -4.97
CA PHE A 75 -19.63 -15.58 -3.63
C PHE A 75 -18.13 -15.85 -3.66
N GLN A 76 -17.68 -16.82 -4.47
CA GLN A 76 -16.27 -17.21 -4.50
C GLN A 76 -15.39 -16.10 -5.10
N LYS A 77 -15.79 -15.52 -6.24
CA LYS A 77 -15.03 -14.44 -6.89
C LYS A 77 -15.07 -13.15 -6.07
N GLY A 78 -16.24 -12.80 -5.53
CA GLY A 78 -16.41 -11.66 -4.63
C GLY A 78 -15.57 -11.80 -3.36
N LEU A 79 -15.46 -13.01 -2.79
CA LEU A 79 -14.60 -13.29 -1.65
C LEU A 79 -13.12 -13.09 -1.99
N VAL A 80 -12.66 -13.53 -3.16
CA VAL A 80 -11.29 -13.26 -3.63
C VAL A 80 -11.03 -11.75 -3.68
N ILE A 81 -11.89 -10.98 -4.36
CA ILE A 81 -11.71 -9.53 -4.51
C ILE A 81 -11.77 -8.84 -3.13
N HIS A 82 -12.70 -9.23 -2.26
CA HIS A 82 -12.78 -8.71 -0.90
C HIS A 82 -11.47 -8.88 -0.14
N VAL A 83 -10.92 -10.11 -0.09
CA VAL A 83 -9.68 -10.40 0.65
C VAL A 83 -8.49 -9.69 0.01
N VAL A 84 -8.35 -9.74 -1.32
CA VAL A 84 -7.21 -9.13 -2.02
C VAL A 84 -7.21 -7.61 -1.87
N PHE A 85 -8.37 -6.96 -1.91
CA PHE A 85 -8.44 -5.51 -1.76
C PHE A 85 -8.31 -5.05 -0.30
N SER A 86 -8.91 -5.77 0.65
CA SER A 86 -8.80 -5.43 2.08
C SER A 86 -7.43 -5.75 2.67
N PHE A 87 -6.77 -6.80 2.17
CA PHE A 87 -5.48 -7.23 2.68
C PHE A 87 -4.34 -6.74 1.78
N VAL A 88 -4.22 -7.26 0.55
CA VAL A 88 -3.03 -7.02 -0.30
C VAL A 88 -2.97 -5.58 -0.79
N VAL A 89 -4.00 -5.10 -1.50
CA VAL A 89 -3.98 -3.76 -2.13
C VAL A 89 -3.94 -2.67 -1.08
N TRP A 90 -4.81 -2.73 -0.06
CA TRP A 90 -4.81 -1.76 1.03
C TRP A 90 -3.47 -1.72 1.77
N PHE A 91 -2.97 -2.86 2.24
CA PHE A 91 -1.76 -2.91 3.06
C PHE A 91 -0.54 -2.38 2.28
N LEU A 92 -0.40 -2.78 1.02
CA LEU A 92 0.71 -2.35 0.18
C LEU A 92 0.56 -0.90 -0.28
N ALA A 93 -0.67 -0.37 -0.40
CA ALA A 93 -0.89 1.05 -0.61
C ALA A 93 -0.46 1.89 0.61
N ILE A 94 -0.69 1.39 1.83
CA ILE A 94 -0.15 2.01 3.06
C ILE A 94 1.38 1.94 3.06
N PHE A 95 1.98 0.83 2.63
CA PHE A 95 3.43 0.79 2.43
C PHE A 95 3.90 1.86 1.42
N GLY A 96 3.18 2.06 0.31
CA GLY A 96 3.46 3.14 -0.65
C GLY A 96 3.41 4.55 -0.04
N VAL A 97 2.45 4.80 0.87
CA VAL A 97 2.39 6.03 1.70
C VAL A 97 3.65 6.16 2.54
N LEU A 98 3.99 5.12 3.31
CA LEU A 98 5.13 5.13 4.24
C LEU A 98 6.46 5.32 3.49
N ALA A 99 6.67 4.60 2.38
CA ALA A 99 7.89 4.70 1.59
C ALA A 99 8.03 6.06 0.90
N SER A 100 6.93 6.65 0.40
CA SER A 100 6.95 7.99 -0.19
C SER A 100 7.24 9.07 0.87
N ALA A 101 6.62 8.95 2.05
CA ALA A 101 6.89 9.83 3.19
C ALA A 101 8.33 9.68 3.72
N ALA A 102 8.87 8.45 3.78
CA ALA A 102 10.24 8.18 4.17
C ALA A 102 11.24 8.76 3.17
N THR A 103 10.95 8.64 1.87
CA THR A 103 11.74 9.28 0.81
C THR A 103 11.78 10.79 1.00
N ALA A 104 10.64 11.45 1.23
CA ALA A 104 10.58 12.90 1.43
C ALA A 104 11.43 13.35 2.63
N LYS A 105 11.43 12.57 3.72
CA LYS A 105 12.28 12.82 4.89
C LYS A 105 13.77 12.57 4.63
N ALA A 106 14.10 11.58 3.81
CA ALA A 106 15.48 11.25 3.46
C ALA A 106 16.18 12.35 2.64
N VAL A 107 15.43 13.13 1.87
CA VAL A 107 15.99 14.20 1.04
C VAL A 107 16.42 15.40 1.89
N HIS A 108 17.73 15.59 2.04
CA HIS A 108 18.35 16.74 2.73
C HIS A 108 19.15 17.61 1.74
N GLY A 109 18.71 18.85 1.51
CA GLY A 109 19.47 19.89 0.79
C GLY A 109 19.88 19.60 -0.67
N THR A 110 19.50 18.43 -1.20
CA THR A 110 19.81 17.92 -2.54
C THR A 110 18.51 17.60 -3.28
N ASP A 111 18.57 17.54 -4.60
CA ASP A 111 17.41 17.22 -5.43
C ASP A 111 16.93 15.78 -5.19
N LEU A 112 15.62 15.57 -5.29
CA LEU A 112 14.98 14.24 -5.19
C LEU A 112 15.54 13.31 -6.27
N LYS A 113 16.27 12.26 -5.86
CA LYS A 113 16.77 11.26 -6.80
C LYS A 113 15.62 10.42 -7.33
N LEU A 114 15.67 10.11 -8.63
CA LEU A 114 14.69 9.27 -9.33
C LEU A 114 13.24 9.77 -9.18
N ALA A 115 13.04 11.10 -9.15
CA ALA A 115 11.71 11.71 -9.07
C ALA A 115 10.73 11.18 -10.14
N ALA A 116 11.23 10.87 -11.34
CA ALA A 116 10.46 10.34 -12.45
C ALA A 116 9.77 8.98 -12.16
N LEU A 117 10.19 8.24 -11.13
CA LEU A 117 9.58 6.94 -10.78
C LEU A 117 8.28 7.06 -9.99
N GLY A 118 8.01 8.22 -9.36
CA GLY A 118 6.84 8.39 -8.50
C GLY A 118 5.51 8.23 -9.24
N ARG A 119 5.30 9.04 -10.27
CA ARG A 119 4.06 9.03 -11.05
C ARG A 119 3.80 7.70 -11.77
N PRO A 120 4.78 7.08 -12.47
CA PRO A 120 4.59 5.75 -13.04
C PRO A 120 4.25 4.69 -11.98
N GLY A 121 4.91 4.69 -10.82
CA GLY A 121 4.61 3.76 -9.72
C GLY A 121 3.14 3.85 -9.30
N ILE A 122 2.62 5.06 -9.09
CA ILE A 122 1.20 5.26 -8.75
C ILE A 122 0.29 4.76 -9.87
N ILE A 123 0.53 5.15 -11.11
CA ILE A 123 -0.31 4.74 -12.25
C ILE A 123 -0.36 3.22 -12.37
N LEU A 124 0.80 2.56 -12.28
CA LEU A 124 0.89 1.10 -12.32
C LEU A 124 0.14 0.47 -11.14
N ALA A 125 0.20 1.02 -9.93
CA ALA A 125 -0.55 0.49 -8.78
C ALA A 125 -2.07 0.53 -9.00
N TYR A 126 -2.59 1.63 -9.56
CA TYR A 126 -4.00 1.73 -9.92
C TYR A 126 -4.37 0.74 -11.04
N ILE A 127 -3.57 0.67 -12.10
CA ILE A 127 -3.80 -0.29 -13.20
C ILE A 127 -3.78 -1.71 -12.68
N GLY A 128 -2.76 -2.11 -11.91
CA GLY A 128 -2.63 -3.44 -11.35
C GLY A 128 -3.83 -3.83 -10.49
N SER A 129 -4.30 -2.89 -9.66
CA SER A 129 -5.50 -3.06 -8.83
C SER A 129 -6.75 -3.29 -9.68
N LEU A 130 -6.97 -2.46 -10.71
CA LEU A 130 -8.11 -2.62 -11.63
C LEU A 130 -8.07 -3.96 -12.38
N LEU A 131 -6.90 -4.36 -12.87
CA LEU A 131 -6.72 -5.63 -13.55
C LEU A 131 -7.00 -6.85 -12.66
N MET A 132 -6.67 -6.78 -11.36
CA MET A 132 -7.05 -7.82 -10.38
C MET A 132 -8.58 -7.85 -10.14
N ALA A 133 -9.26 -6.71 -10.17
CA ALA A 133 -10.71 -6.63 -9.96
C ALA A 133 -11.52 -7.14 -11.16
N ILE A 134 -11.08 -6.87 -12.39
CA ILE A 134 -11.85 -7.12 -13.62
C ILE A 134 -12.38 -8.56 -13.71
N PRO A 135 -11.56 -9.62 -13.49
CA PRO A 135 -12.06 -10.99 -13.60
C PRO A 135 -13.20 -11.31 -12.63
N GLY A 136 -13.19 -10.70 -11.44
CA GLY A 136 -14.23 -10.87 -10.44
C GLY A 136 -15.57 -10.24 -10.83
N PHE A 137 -15.55 -9.13 -11.58
CA PHE A 137 -16.75 -8.42 -12.03
C PHE A 137 -17.27 -8.86 -13.40
N MET A 138 -16.44 -9.45 -14.25
CA MET A 138 -16.79 -9.87 -15.61
C MET A 138 -17.07 -11.36 -15.75
N ASP A 139 -17.30 -12.06 -14.64
CA ASP A 139 -17.49 -13.52 -14.59
C ASP A 139 -16.40 -14.31 -15.35
N ARG A 140 -15.15 -13.86 -15.24
CA ARG A 140 -14.00 -14.54 -15.88
C ARG A 140 -13.20 -15.36 -14.88
N GLY A 141 -12.54 -16.40 -15.40
CA GLY A 141 -11.64 -17.26 -14.63
C GLY A 141 -12.33 -18.06 -13.52
N GLU A 142 -11.53 -18.90 -12.86
CA GLU A 142 -11.97 -19.73 -11.73
C GLU A 142 -11.40 -19.17 -10.42
N ALA A 143 -12.24 -19.07 -9.39
CA ALA A 143 -11.78 -18.65 -8.07
C ALA A 143 -11.06 -19.81 -7.37
N SER A 144 -9.81 -19.57 -6.95
CA SER A 144 -9.02 -20.48 -6.13
C SER A 144 -8.87 -19.90 -4.73
N LEU A 145 -9.60 -20.50 -3.78
CA LEU A 145 -9.61 -20.12 -2.36
C LEU A 145 -8.62 -20.93 -1.51
N ASN A 146 -8.05 -21.98 -2.09
CA ASN A 146 -7.12 -22.93 -1.48
C ASN A 146 -5.65 -22.47 -1.54
N ASN A 147 -5.37 -21.34 -2.18
CA ASN A 147 -4.09 -20.67 -2.07
C ASN A 147 -4.08 -19.84 -0.77
N TYR A 148 -2.96 -19.82 -0.03
CA TYR A 148 -2.81 -19.05 1.22
C TYR A 148 -3.23 -17.58 1.08
N ILE A 149 -3.16 -17.03 -0.14
CA ILE A 149 -3.87 -15.80 -0.55
C ILE A 149 -4.79 -16.19 -1.72
N PRO A 150 -6.11 -15.91 -1.66
CA PRO A 150 -7.04 -16.30 -2.71
C PRO A 150 -6.75 -15.55 -4.02
N VAL A 151 -7.00 -16.22 -5.15
CA VAL A 151 -6.76 -15.67 -6.48
C VAL A 151 -7.87 -16.04 -7.45
N ILE A 152 -8.00 -15.29 -8.53
CA ILE A 152 -8.78 -15.72 -9.70
C ILE A 152 -7.78 -16.22 -10.74
N ILE A 153 -7.94 -17.46 -11.19
CA ILE A 153 -7.14 -18.08 -12.24
C ILE A 153 -7.57 -17.45 -13.57
N ASP A 154 -6.99 -16.29 -13.88
CA ASP A 154 -7.18 -15.55 -15.13
C ASP A 154 -5.88 -14.78 -15.46
N PRO A 155 -5.42 -14.76 -16.73
CA PRO A 155 -4.21 -14.04 -17.11
C PRO A 155 -4.21 -12.54 -16.73
N LEU A 156 -5.38 -11.90 -16.76
CA LEU A 156 -5.54 -10.50 -16.40
C LEU A 156 -5.30 -10.27 -14.90
N TYR A 157 -5.74 -11.20 -14.06
CA TYR A 157 -5.50 -11.17 -12.63
C TYR A 157 -4.00 -11.23 -12.32
N TYR A 158 -3.28 -12.18 -12.94
CA TYR A 158 -1.84 -12.32 -12.78
C TYR A 158 -1.05 -11.15 -13.38
N ALA A 159 -1.48 -10.60 -14.52
CA ALA A 159 -0.90 -9.37 -15.05
C ALA A 159 -1.09 -8.20 -14.09
N GLY A 160 -2.26 -8.10 -13.45
CA GLY A 160 -2.54 -7.11 -12.42
C GLY A 160 -1.62 -7.22 -11.22
N LEU A 161 -1.42 -8.44 -10.70
CA LEU A 161 -0.46 -8.74 -9.63
C LEU A 161 0.96 -8.30 -10.00
N LEU A 162 1.44 -8.68 -11.19
CA LEU A 162 2.78 -8.34 -11.65
C LEU A 162 2.95 -6.83 -11.80
N ILE A 163 1.99 -6.14 -12.42
CA ILE A 163 2.01 -4.68 -12.60
C ILE A 163 2.02 -3.97 -11.24
N PHE A 164 1.23 -4.46 -10.27
CA PHE A 164 1.21 -3.92 -8.91
C PHE A 164 2.55 -4.15 -8.18
N ALA A 165 3.17 -5.33 -8.35
CA ALA A 165 4.49 -5.60 -7.80
C ALA A 165 5.56 -4.65 -8.38
N VAL A 166 5.55 -4.43 -9.70
CA VAL A 166 6.44 -3.46 -10.36
C VAL A 166 6.24 -2.05 -9.79
N ALA A 167 5.00 -1.63 -9.55
CA ALA A 167 4.71 -0.34 -8.92
C ALA A 167 5.42 -0.16 -7.57
N LEU A 168 5.40 -1.19 -6.72
CA LEU A 168 6.07 -1.17 -5.42
C LEU A 168 7.59 -1.16 -5.56
N VAL A 169 8.14 -1.94 -6.48
CA VAL A 169 9.58 -1.96 -6.77
C VAL A 169 10.07 -0.57 -7.17
N LEU A 170 9.32 0.17 -7.99
CA LEU A 170 9.69 1.55 -8.36
C LEU A 170 9.76 2.47 -7.14
N VAL A 171 8.80 2.36 -6.22
CA VAL A 171 8.77 3.14 -4.97
C VAL A 171 9.95 2.77 -4.07
N VAL A 172 10.26 1.47 -3.94
CA VAL A 172 11.37 0.96 -3.13
C VAL A 172 12.72 1.41 -3.69
N ILE A 173 12.93 1.28 -5.01
CA ILE A 173 14.18 1.74 -5.67
C ILE A 173 14.40 3.23 -5.39
N ARG A 174 13.35 4.04 -5.49
CA ARG A 174 13.44 5.48 -5.20
C ARG A 174 13.76 5.73 -3.72
N LEU A 175 13.14 5.01 -2.79
CA LEU A 175 13.44 5.13 -1.36
C LEU A 175 14.92 4.80 -1.09
N VAL A 176 15.39 3.64 -1.54
CA VAL A 176 16.77 3.19 -1.34
C VAL A 176 17.78 4.18 -1.93
N ALA A 177 17.53 4.72 -3.13
CA ALA A 177 18.42 5.70 -3.76
C ALA A 177 18.57 6.99 -2.94
N ASN A 178 17.51 7.43 -2.26
CA ASN A 178 17.51 8.64 -1.43
C ASN A 178 18.01 8.39 0.00
N VAL A 179 17.88 7.17 0.53
CA VAL A 179 18.44 6.79 1.83
C VAL A 179 19.94 6.51 1.75
N ALA A 180 20.41 5.78 0.73
CA ALA A 180 21.81 5.37 0.58
C ALA A 180 22.80 6.55 0.42
N GLY A 181 22.31 7.72 -0.02
CA GLY A 181 23.11 8.93 -0.17
C GLY A 181 23.01 9.92 1.01
N SER A 182 22.26 9.57 2.05
CA SER A 182 21.92 10.49 3.14
C SER A 182 22.59 10.08 4.45
N ARG A 183 22.82 11.04 5.35
CA ARG A 183 23.22 10.69 6.73
C ARG A 183 22.12 9.80 7.34
N PRO A 184 22.48 8.78 8.14
CA PRO A 184 21.49 7.87 8.70
C PRO A 184 20.49 8.65 9.54
N ILE A 185 19.25 8.73 9.04
CA ILE A 185 18.12 9.27 9.78
C ILE A 185 17.61 8.13 10.66
N ALA A 186 18.22 7.97 11.83
CA ALA A 186 17.78 6.99 12.81
C ALA A 186 16.37 7.35 13.29
N GLY A 187 15.44 6.39 13.21
CA GLY A 187 14.10 6.56 13.75
C GLY A 187 13.15 5.45 13.30
N PRO A 188 12.19 5.07 14.16
CA PRO A 188 11.35 3.88 13.97
C PRO A 188 10.58 3.90 12.65
N PHE A 189 10.24 5.09 12.16
CA PHE A 189 9.56 5.27 10.87
C PHE A 189 10.43 4.88 9.67
N MET A 190 11.70 5.29 9.66
CA MET A 190 12.64 4.96 8.58
C MET A 190 12.97 3.47 8.62
N ASP A 191 13.19 2.92 9.82
CA ASP A 191 13.47 1.51 10.02
C ASP A 191 12.32 0.63 9.52
N THR A 192 11.07 1.04 9.79
CA THR A 192 9.87 0.33 9.29
C THR A 192 9.79 0.36 7.76
N ALA A 193 10.06 1.51 7.14
CA ALA A 193 10.03 1.62 5.68
C ALA A 193 11.12 0.78 5.01
N LEU A 194 12.32 0.75 5.59
CA LEU A 194 13.44 -0.06 5.08
C LEU A 194 13.22 -1.55 5.30
N ALA A 195 12.77 -1.97 6.49
CA ALA A 195 12.43 -3.35 6.77
C ALA A 195 11.33 -3.86 5.83
N GLY A 196 10.27 -3.07 5.63
CA GLY A 196 9.21 -3.39 4.66
C GLY A 196 9.75 -3.50 3.24
N SER A 197 10.68 -2.64 2.84
CA SER A 197 11.34 -2.71 1.52
C SER A 197 12.15 -3.99 1.35
N ILE A 198 12.90 -4.40 2.36
CA ILE A 198 13.69 -5.64 2.36
C ILE A 198 12.75 -6.85 2.24
N ILE A 199 11.67 -6.88 3.04
CA ILE A 199 10.68 -7.96 2.98
C ILE A 199 10.08 -8.05 1.58
N LEU A 200 9.72 -6.93 0.95
CA LEU A 200 9.19 -6.93 -0.41
C LEU A 200 10.19 -7.46 -1.42
N ILE A 201 11.46 -7.06 -1.35
CA ILE A 201 12.50 -7.56 -2.26
C ILE A 201 12.72 -9.07 -2.11
N ILE A 202 12.56 -9.61 -0.89
CA ILE A 202 12.71 -11.06 -0.65
C ILE A 202 11.45 -11.84 -1.05
N ALA A 203 10.27 -11.22 -0.91
CA ALA A 203 8.99 -11.86 -1.19
C ALA A 203 8.64 -11.97 -2.68
N PHE A 204 9.33 -11.22 -3.54
CA PHE A 204 9.18 -11.21 -5.00
C PHE A 204 10.45 -11.73 -5.69
#